data_AF-A0A958C0Q4-F1
#
_entry.id   AF-A0A958C0Q4-F1
#
_cell.length_a   1.000
_cell.length_b   1.000
_cell.length_c   1.000
_cell.angle_alpha   90.00
_cell.angle_beta   90.00
_cell.angle_gamma   90.00
#
_symmetry.space_group_name_H-M   'P 1'
#
loop_
_entity.id
_entity.type
_entity.pdbx_description
1 polymer ?
#
loop_
_entity_poly.entity_id
_entity_poly.type
_entity_poly.pdbx_seq_one_letter_code
_entity_poly.pdbx_strand_id
1 'polypeptide(L)' 'IFRETQPKVARRRAEGCLAVEMEAAALFAIAQFRDVLLGQILYGGDNLGGEVWDSRGWQKHWTVREKLVALAAEACLLL' A
#
# COMPACT_ATOMS: atom_id res chain seq x y z
N ILE A 1 12.89 -10.55 -13.97
CA ILE A 1 12.25 -9.90 -12.80
C ILE A 1 11.57 -8.64 -13.30
N PHE A 2 10.24 -8.55 -13.15
CA PHE A 2 9.47 -7.36 -13.52
C PHE A 2 9.42 -6.43 -12.30
N ARG A 3 10.04 -5.25 -12.38
CA ARG A 3 10.08 -4.26 -11.30
C ARG A 3 10.23 -2.85 -11.83
N GLU A 4 9.89 -1.87 -10.99
CA GLU A 4 10.19 -0.46 -11.21
C GLU A 4 11.69 -0.25 -11.49
N THR A 5 11.99 0.58 -12.48
CA THR A 5 13.36 1.00 -12.76
C THR A 5 13.81 2.04 -11.73
N GLN A 6 15.12 2.09 -11.43
CA GLN A 6 15.67 3.07 -10.49
C GLN A 6 15.27 4.53 -10.83
N PRO A 7 15.28 4.96 -12.11
CA PRO A 7 14.80 6.30 -12.47
C PRO A 7 13.32 6.52 -12.15
N LYS A 8 12.45 5.52 -12.35
CA LYS A 8 11.02 5.61 -12.02
C LYS A 8 10.83 5.75 -10.52
N VAL A 9 11.55 4.96 -9.71
CA VAL A 9 11.51 5.04 -8.24
C VAL A 9 11.96 6.41 -7.74
N ALA A 10 13.10 6.91 -8.23
CA ALA A 10 13.64 8.21 -7.83
C ALA A 10 12.65 9.35 -8.14
N ARG A 11 12.01 9.32 -9.31
CA ARG A 11 10.98 10.29 -9.69
C ARG A 11 9.79 10.26 -8.73
N ARG A 12 9.23 9.07 -8.44
CA ARG A 12 8.10 8.95 -7.50
C ARG A 12 8.44 9.42 -6.10
N ARG A 13 9.66 9.17 -5.61
CA ARG A 13 10.10 9.73 -4.32
C ARG A 13 10.18 11.25 -4.33
N ALA A 14 10.70 11.85 -5.40
CA ALA A 14 10.74 13.30 -5.54
C ALA A 14 9.33 13.94 -5.57
N GLU A 15 8.33 13.20 -6.06
CA GLU A 15 6.91 13.58 -6.01
C GLU A 15 6.29 13.40 -4.61
N GLY A 16 7.02 12.83 -3.63
CA GLY A 16 6.54 12.59 -2.27
C GLY A 16 5.84 11.23 -2.08
N CYS A 17 5.89 10.32 -3.05
CA CYS A 17 5.29 8.99 -2.89
C CYS A 17 6.03 8.17 -1.83
N LEU A 18 5.28 7.64 -0.87
CA LEU A 18 5.81 6.84 0.25
C LEU A 18 5.89 5.34 -0.06
N ALA A 19 4.99 4.83 -0.89
CA ALA A 19 4.85 3.42 -1.21
C ALA A 19 4.38 3.22 -2.66
N VAL A 20 4.46 1.98 -3.14
CA VAL A 20 3.85 1.51 -4.38
C VAL A 20 2.88 0.39 -4.05
N GLU A 21 1.72 0.42 -4.69
CA GLU A 21 0.66 -0.59 -4.65
C GLU A 21 -0.06 -0.56 -6.01
N MET A 22 -1.06 -1.42 -6.25
CA MET A 22 -1.61 -1.63 -7.60
C MET A 22 -3.13 -1.45 -7.69
N GLU A 23 -3.81 -1.08 -6.61
CA GLU A 23 -5.27 -1.12 -6.51
C GLU A 23 -5.92 0.25 -6.17
N ALA A 24 -5.23 1.13 -5.45
CA ALA A 24 -5.77 2.34 -4.83
C ALA A 24 -6.43 3.27 -5.85
N ALA A 25 -5.75 3.51 -6.97
CA ALA A 25 -6.23 4.43 -8.00
C ALA A 25 -7.62 4.02 -8.53
N ALA A 26 -7.83 2.72 -8.76
CA ALA A 26 -9.12 2.22 -9.23
C ALA A 26 -10.18 2.24 -8.13
N LEU A 27 -9.82 1.85 -6.90
CA LEU A 27 -10.73 1.80 -5.76
C LEU A 27 -11.22 3.20 -5.35
N PHE A 28 -10.34 4.19 -5.27
CA PHE A 28 -10.72 5.57 -4.98
C PHE A 28 -11.57 6.18 -6.10
N ALA A 29 -11.23 5.91 -7.37
CA ALA A 29 -12.02 6.41 -8.50
C ALA A 29 -13.46 5.86 -8.50
N ILE A 30 -13.65 4.55 -8.26
CA ILE A 30 -15.00 3.97 -8.20
C ILE A 30 -15.76 4.40 -6.94
N ALA A 31 -15.08 4.57 -5.80
CA ALA A 31 -15.71 5.07 -4.58
C ALA A 31 -16.28 6.47 -4.77
N GLN A 32 -15.50 7.36 -5.38
CA GLN A 32 -15.95 8.70 -5.75
C GLN A 32 -17.11 8.65 -6.75
N PHE A 33 -17.05 7.79 -7.77
CA PHE A 33 -18.13 7.66 -8.76
C PHE A 33 -19.44 7.14 -8.16
N ARG A 34 -19.37 6.28 -7.15
CA ARG A 34 -20.53 5.68 -6.48
C ARG A 34 -21.00 6.44 -5.24
N ASP A 35 -20.33 7.54 -4.90
CA ASP A 35 -20.58 8.32 -3.70
C ASP A 35 -20.55 7.46 -2.41
N VAL A 36 -19.52 6.62 -2.30
CA VAL A 36 -19.28 5.78 -1.11
C VAL A 36 -17.98 6.17 -0.43
N LEU A 37 -17.98 6.19 0.90
CA LEU A 37 -16.77 6.42 1.68
C LEU A 37 -15.85 5.20 1.60
N LEU A 38 -14.60 5.42 1.18
CA LEU A 38 -13.58 4.37 1.11
C LEU A 38 -12.27 4.86 1.73
N GLY A 39 -11.73 4.06 2.65
CA GLY A 39 -10.40 4.23 3.22
C GLY A 39 -9.49 3.06 2.85
N GLN A 40 -8.19 3.30 2.76
CA GLN A 40 -7.18 2.26 2.50
C GLN A 40 -6.08 2.33 3.55
N ILE A 41 -5.75 1.17 4.12
CA ILE A 41 -4.61 0.99 5.03
C ILE A 41 -3.58 0.13 4.30
N LEU A 42 -2.32 0.57 4.29
CA LEU A 42 -1.23 -0.12 3.64
C LEU A 42 -0.23 -0.67 4.65
N TYR A 43 0.34 -1.83 4.32
CA TYR A 43 1.48 -2.43 5.02
C TYR A 43 2.62 -2.62 4.03
N GLY A 44 3.81 -2.11 4.40
CA GLY A 44 5.01 -2.23 3.59
C GLY A 44 5.58 -3.65 3.64
N GLY A 45 5.06 -4.53 2.79
CA GLY A 45 5.49 -5.91 2.67
C GLY A 45 6.97 -6.03 2.32
N ASP A 46 7.49 -5.20 1.42
CA ASP A 46 8.89 -5.23 1.03
C ASP A 46 9.52 -3.83 1.06
N ASN A 47 10.80 -3.75 0.68
CA ASN A 47 11.56 -2.52 0.58
C ASN A 47 12.24 -2.41 -0.78
N LEU A 48 11.79 -1.43 -1.56
CA LEU A 48 12.43 -0.98 -2.80
C LEU A 48 13.32 0.26 -2.56
N GLY A 49 13.53 0.59 -1.28
CA GLY A 49 14.29 1.70 -0.72
C GLY A 49 15.74 1.77 -1.19
N GLY A 50 16.43 0.64 -1.05
CA GLY A 50 17.88 0.52 -1.21
C GLY A 50 18.32 -0.01 -2.57
N GLU A 51 19.63 -0.26 -2.69
CA GLU A 51 20.23 -0.82 -3.90
C GLU A 51 19.75 -2.25 -4.18
N VAL A 52 19.55 -3.02 -3.11
CA VAL A 52 19.05 -4.39 -3.14
C VAL A 52 17.63 -4.41 -2.62
N TRP A 53 16.77 -5.17 -3.29
CA TRP A 53 15.40 -5.43 -2.83
C TRP A 53 15.43 -6.25 -1.55
N ASP A 54 14.71 -5.79 -0.53
CA ASP A 54 14.51 -6.53 0.71
C ASP A 54 13.04 -6.96 0.79
N SER A 55 12.81 -8.27 0.66
CA SER A 55 11.47 -8.88 0.72
C SER A 55 10.78 -8.76 2.09
N ARG A 56 11.53 -8.41 3.13
CA ARG A 56 11.18 -8.41 4.56
C ARG A 56 10.52 -9.71 5.06
N GLY A 57 10.54 -10.79 4.28
CA GLY A 57 9.81 -12.03 4.59
C GLY A 57 8.31 -11.80 4.86
N TRP A 58 7.68 -10.85 4.15
CA TRP A 58 6.32 -10.34 4.39
C TRP A 58 5.26 -11.40 4.68
N GLN A 59 5.35 -12.55 4.03
CA GLN A 59 4.45 -13.70 4.17
C GLN A 59 4.43 -14.31 5.58
N LYS A 60 5.46 -14.05 6.40
CA LYS A 60 5.58 -14.52 7.79
C LYS A 60 5.03 -13.52 8.81
N HIS A 61 4.67 -12.30 8.41
CA HIS A 61 4.20 -11.25 9.33
C HIS A 61 2.69 -11.37 9.60
N TRP A 62 2.28 -12.51 10.11
CA TRP A 62 0.87 -12.84 10.36
C TRP A 62 0.18 -11.85 11.29
N THR A 63 0.85 -11.47 12.38
CA THR A 63 0.29 -10.57 13.40
C THR A 63 -0.02 -9.18 12.84
N VAL A 64 0.83 -8.65 11.95
CA VAL A 64 0.59 -7.35 11.31
C VAL A 64 -0.58 -7.44 10.34
N ARG A 65 -0.64 -8.50 9.54
CA ARG A 65 -1.72 -8.71 8.56
C ARG A 65 -3.08 -8.90 9.24
N GLU A 66 -3.12 -9.65 10.34
CA GLU A 66 -4.32 -9.79 11.18
C GLU A 66 -4.76 -8.43 11.75
N LYS A 67 -3.82 -7.66 12.31
CA LYS A 67 -4.10 -6.31 12.83
C LYS A 67 -4.63 -5.35 11.77
N LEU A 68 -4.16 -5.42 10.53
CA LEU A 68 -4.69 -4.57 9.45
C LEU A 68 -6.19 -4.83 9.22
N VAL A 69 -6.61 -6.09 9.25
CA VAL A 69 -8.02 -6.46 9.09
C VAL A 69 -8.84 -5.96 10.27
N ALA A 70 -8.36 -6.17 11.50
CA ALA A 70 -9.02 -5.68 12.71
C ALA A 70 -9.17 -4.16 12.69
N LEU A 71 -8.10 -3.42 12.40
CA LEU A 71 -8.11 -1.96 12.31
C LEU A 71 -9.04 -1.44 11.21
N ALA A 72 -9.08 -2.11 10.06
CA ALA A 72 -10.01 -1.75 8.99
C ALA A 72 -11.47 -1.94 9.42
N ALA A 73 -11.78 -3.05 10.10
CA ALA A 73 -13.12 -3.30 10.63
C ALA A 73 -13.50 -2.30 11.73
N GLU A 74 -12.59 -2.01 12.66
CA GLU A 74 -12.78 -0.99 13.71
C GLU A 74 -13.02 0.39 13.11
N ALA A 75 -12.24 0.79 12.09
CA ALA A 75 -12.44 2.05 11.39
C ALA A 75 -13.84 2.15 10.76
N CYS A 76 -14.35 1.08 10.17
CA CYS A 76 -15.70 1.04 9.62
C CYS A 76 -16.81 1.19 10.68
N LEU A 77 -16.56 0.75 11.93
CA LEU A 77 -17.51 0.88 13.04
C LEU A 77 -17.56 2.29 13.65
N LEU A 78 -16.60 3.16 13.32
CA LEU A 78 -16.51 4.54 13.82
C LEU A 78 -17.13 5.57 12.87
N LEU A 79 -17.69 5.14 11.75
CA LEU A 79 -18.35 5.97 10.72
C LEU A 79 -19.86 6.05 10.96
#